data_AF-A0A661WVB9-F1
#
_entry.id   AF-A0A661WVB9-F1
#
_cell.length_a   1.000
_cell.length_b   1.000
_cell.length_c   1.000
_cell.angle_alpha   90.00
_cell.angle_beta   90.00
_cell.angle_gamma   90.00
#
_symmetry.space_group_name_H-M   'P 1'
#
loop_
_entity.id
_entity.type
_entity.pdbx_description
1 polymer ?
#
loop_
_entity_poly.entity_id
_entity_poly.type
_entity_poly.pdbx_seq_one_letter_code
_entity_poly.pdbx_strand_id
1 'polypeptide(L)' 'KPNEEKTVTFTITPDLLQVYNVQNHRWEVEPGKYQVLIGASSRDIRLKKTFLVKP' A
#
# COMPACT_ATOMS: atom_id res chain seq x y z
N LYS A 1 18.64 17.98 -11.97
CA LYS A 1 18.68 18.89 -13.15
C LYS A 1 17.26 19.06 -13.67
N PRO A 2 16.93 20.17 -14.37
CA PRO A 2 15.67 20.25 -15.09
C PRO A 2 15.48 19.01 -15.96
N ASN A 3 14.27 18.45 -15.96
CA ASN A 3 13.90 17.21 -16.68
C ASN A 3 14.65 15.94 -16.26
N GLU A 4 15.27 15.92 -15.08
CA GLU A 4 15.83 14.70 -14.53
C GLU A 4 14.73 13.80 -13.97
N GLU A 5 14.79 12.51 -14.29
CA GLU A 5 13.90 11.49 -13.77
C GLU A 5 14.68 10.49 -12.92
N LYS A 6 14.00 9.93 -11.92
CA LYS A 6 14.53 8.85 -11.08
C LYS A 6 13.44 7.83 -10.80
N THR A 7 13.84 6.57 -10.77
CA THR A 7 12.98 5.49 -10.28
C THR A 7 13.00 5.49 -8.76
N VAL A 8 11.81 5.53 -8.15
CA VAL A 8 11.63 5.36 -6.71
C VAL A 8 10.91 4.03 -6.47
N THR A 9 11.46 3.23 -5.55
CA THR A 9 10.94 1.91 -5.23
C THR A 9 10.33 1.92 -3.83
N PHE A 10 9.13 1.35 -3.71
CA PHE A 10 8.45 1.11 -2.44
C PHE A 10 8.30 -0.39 -2.22
N THR A 11 8.56 -0.85 -1.00
CA THR A 11 8.37 -2.25 -0.60
C THR A 11 7.14 -2.35 0.28
N ILE A 12 6.20 -3.21 -0.09
CA ILE A 12 4.99 -3.48 0.70
C ILE A 12 5.26 -4.72 1.55
N THR A 13 5.25 -4.54 2.87
CA THR A 13 5.37 -5.64 3.86
C THR A 13 4.00 -5.89 4.51
N PRO A 14 3.78 -7.08 5.11
CA PRO A 14 2.55 -7.37 5.85
C PRO A 14 2.21 -6.32 6.92
N ASP A 15 3.21 -5.80 7.62
CA ASP A 15 3.02 -4.79 8.68
C ASP A 15 2.43 -3.45 8.17
N LEU A 16 2.49 -3.17 6.86
CA LEU A 16 1.84 -2.00 6.26
C LEU A 16 0.36 -2.24 5.94
N LEU A 17 -0.08 -3.51 5.95
CA LEU A 17 -1.43 -3.94 5.61
C LEU A 17 -2.23 -4.37 6.84
N GLN A 18 -1.58 -4.45 8.00
CA GLN A 18 -2.18 -4.95 9.22
C GLN A 18 -3.22 -4.00 9.79
N VAL A 19 -4.28 -4.59 10.34
CA VAL A 19 -5.29 -3.92 11.15
C VAL A 19 -5.28 -4.56 12.54
N TYR A 20 -5.61 -3.77 13.56
CA TYR A 20 -5.69 -4.31 14.91
C TYR A 20 -7.03 -5.00 15.10
N ASN A 21 -7.00 -6.33 15.24
CA ASN A 21 -8.18 -7.13 15.52
C ASN A 21 -8.47 -7.06 17.03
N VAL A 22 -9.52 -6.34 17.40
CA VAL A 22 -9.94 -6.17 18.81
C VAL A 22 -10.50 -7.44 19.43
N GLN A 23 -10.99 -8.40 18.63
CA GLN A 23 -11.51 -9.67 19.16
C GLN A 23 -10.36 -10.61 19.54
N ASN A 24 -9.30 -10.63 18.73
CA ASN A 24 -8.12 -11.48 18.93
C ASN A 24 -6.98 -10.76 19.68
N HIS A 25 -7.16 -9.47 20.01
CA HIS A 25 -6.18 -8.59 20.64
C HIS A 25 -4.79 -8.59 19.96
N ARG A 26 -4.74 -8.69 18.63
CA ARG A 26 -3.48 -8.74 17.87
C ARG A 26 -3.60 -8.07 16.50
N TRP A 27 -2.46 -7.71 15.93
CA TRP A 27 -2.36 -7.23 14.55
C TRP A 27 -2.52 -8.39 13.57
N GLU A 28 -3.38 -8.22 12.58
CA GLU A 28 -3.66 -9.23 11.55
C GLU A 28 -3.73 -8.56 10.18
N VAL A 29 -3.31 -9.27 9.13
CA VAL A 29 -3.54 -8.85 7.74
C VAL A 29 -4.76 -9.59 7.23
N GLU A 30 -5.75 -8.86 6.76
CA GLU A 30 -6.95 -9.46 6.18
C GLU A 30 -6.68 -9.91 4.73
N PRO A 31 -7.02 -11.15 4.34
CA PRO A 31 -6.96 -11.57 2.95
C PRO A 31 -7.91 -10.75 2.09
N GLY A 32 -7.49 -10.36 0.89
CA GLY A 32 -8.33 -9.55 0.04
C GLY A 32 -7.61 -8.80 -1.08
N LYS A 33 -8.37 -7.91 -1.72
CA LYS A 33 -7.89 -7.08 -2.83
C LYS A 33 -7.46 -5.72 -2.29
N TYR A 34 -6.17 -5.42 -2.35
CA TYR A 34 -5.61 -4.15 -1.92
C TYR A 34 -5.23 -3.29 -3.12
N GLN A 35 -5.55 -1.99 -3.05
CA GLN A 35 -5.19 -1.01 -4.07
C GLN A 35 -4.11 -0.07 -3.54
N VAL A 36 -2.98 -0.01 -4.24
CA VAL A 36 -1.91 0.96 -4.02
C VAL A 36 -2.20 2.19 -4.87
N LEU A 37 -2.15 3.36 -4.25
CA LEU A 37 -2.34 4.66 -4.89
C LEU A 37 -1.04 5.45 -4.77
N ILE A 38 -0.51 5.97 -5.88
CA ILE A 38 0.71 6.79 -5.91
C ILE A 38 0.40 8.12 -6.58
N GLY A 39 0.84 9.21 -5.96
CA GLY A 39 0.55 10.57 -6.40
C GLY A 39 1.34 11.62 -5.63
N ALA A 40 1.20 12.88 -6.04
CA ALA A 40 1.89 14.00 -5.39
C ALA A 40 1.19 14.43 -4.09
N SER A 41 -0.07 14.03 -3.90
CA SER A 41 -0.81 14.22 -2.64
C SER A 41 -1.93 13.19 -2.55
N SER A 42 -2.59 13.08 -1.38
CA SER A 42 -3.79 12.24 -1.23
C SER A 42 -4.97 12.70 -2.11
N ARG A 43 -4.92 13.91 -2.66
CA ARG A 43 -5.93 14.47 -3.58
C ARG A 43 -5.50 14.40 -5.05
N ASP A 44 -4.22 14.21 -5.35
CA ASP A 44 -3.65 14.11 -6.70
C ASP A 44 -2.99 12.74 -6.87
N ILE A 45 -3.79 11.75 -7.25
CA ILE A 45 -3.39 10.36 -7.49
C ILE A 45 -3.20 10.13 -8.98
N ARG A 46 -2.01 9.68 -9.39
CA ARG A 46 -1.62 9.53 -10.80
C ARG A 46 -1.42 8.08 -11.23
N LEU A 47 -1.10 7.19 -10.30
CA LEU A 47 -0.97 5.75 -10.56
C LEU A 47 -1.81 4.97 -9.56
N LYS A 48 -2.44 3.89 -10.05
CA LYS A 48 -3.20 2.93 -9.23
C LYS A 48 -2.81 1.52 -9.64
N LYS A 49 -2.52 0.65 -8.67
CA LYS A 49 -2.25 -0.77 -8.93
C LYS A 49 -2.92 -1.62 -7.88
N THR A 50 -3.34 -2.82 -8.26
CA THR A 50 -4.03 -3.73 -7.34
C THR A 50 -3.22 -5.02 -7.20
N PHE A 51 -3.20 -5.58 -6.00
CA PHE A 51 -2.70 -6.93 -5.72
C PHE A 51 -3.66 -7.68 -4.79
N LEU A 52 -3.52 -9.00 -4.75
CA LEU A 52 -4.30 -9.89 -3.90
C LEU A 52 -3.41 -10.38 -2.76
N VAL A 53 -3.87 -10.22 -1.53
CA VAL A 53 -3.36 -10.92 -0.36
C VAL A 53 -4.17 -12.19 -0.20
N LYS A 54 -3.48 -13.32 -0.19
CA LYS A 54 -4.10 -14.64 0.01
C LYS A 54 -4.12 -14.97 1.51
N PRO A 55 -5.02 -15.87 1.93
CA PRO A 55 -5.00 -16.44 3.29
C PRO A 55 -3.66 -17.09 3.63
#